data_AF-A0A920G6M5-F1
#
_entry.id   AF-A0A920G6M5-F1
#
_cell.length_a   1.000
_cell.length_b   1.000
_cell.length_c   1.000
_cell.angle_alpha   90.00
_cell.angle_beta   90.00
_cell.angle_gamma   90.00
#
_symmetry.space_group_name_H-M   'P 1'
#
loop_
_entity.id
_entity.type
_entity.pdbx_description
1 polymer ?
#
loop_
_entity_poly.entity_id
_entity_poly.type
_entity_poly.pdbx_seq_one_letter_code
_entity_poly.pdbx_strand_id
1 'polypeptide(L)' 'MPLAEAGELVANEDIHDGLAAAPDAFCDLMRGRNHGKVVVRVGE' A
#
# COMPACT_ATOMS: atom_id res chain seq x y z
N MET A 1 -0.03 1.83 18.70
CA MET A 1 0.78 2.97 18.21
C MET A 1 -0.16 4.17 18.08
N PRO A 2 -0.16 5.12 19.03
CA PRO A 2 -1.24 6.10 19.18
C PRO A 2 -1.55 6.91 17.90
N LEU A 3 -0.53 7.29 17.13
CA LEU A 3 -0.69 8.05 15.88
C LEU A 3 -1.29 7.23 14.72
N ALA A 4 -1.01 5.93 14.69
CA ALA A 4 -1.59 5.02 13.68
C ALA A 4 -3.07 4.75 13.98
N GLU A 5 -3.41 4.59 15.25
CA GLU A 5 -4.80 4.42 15.72
C GLU A 5 -5.65 5.67 15.49
N ALA A 6 -5.04 6.87 15.60
CA ALA A 6 -5.70 8.15 15.31
C ALA A 6 -5.79 8.49 13.81
N GLY A 7 -5.16 7.71 12.92
CA GLY A 7 -5.08 8.02 11.48
C GLY A 7 -4.18 9.20 11.11
N GLU A 8 -3.38 9.69 12.07
CA GLU A 8 -2.50 10.85 11.92
C GLU A 8 -1.09 10.46 11.42
N LEU A 9 -0.80 9.15 11.38
CA LEU A 9 0.47 8.65 10.87
C LEU A 9 0.48 8.67 9.34
N VAL A 10 1.14 9.69 8.77
CA VAL A 10 1.43 9.74 7.34
C VAL A 10 2.68 8.90 7.07
N ALA A 11 2.49 7.76 6.40
CA ALA A 11 3.57 6.88 5.96
C ALA A 11 3.83 7.05 4.46
N ASN A 12 5.06 6.74 4.03
CA ASN A 12 5.39 6.63 2.61
C ASN A 12 4.84 5.29 2.09
N GLU A 13 3.65 5.34 1.50
CA GLU A 13 2.93 4.16 1.00
C GLU A 13 2.60 4.33 -0.48
N ASP A 14 2.66 3.22 -1.20
CA ASP A 14 2.21 3.07 -2.57
C ASP A 14 0.89 2.29 -2.56
N ILE A 15 -0.21 2.98 -2.87
CA ILE A 15 -1.56 2.46 -2.63
C ILE A 15 -2.22 2.12 -3.95
N HIS A 16 -2.62 0.86 -4.09
CA HIS A 16 -3.39 0.35 -5.22
C HIS A 16 -4.82 0.04 -4.78
N ASP A 17 -5.81 0.45 -5.57
CA ASP A 17 -7.22 0.22 -5.27
C ASP A 17 -7.74 -1.04 -5.98
N GLY A 18 -8.33 -1.94 -5.20
CA GLY A 18 -8.98 -3.15 -5.68
C GLY A 18 -8.05 -4.36 -5.76
N LEU A 19 -8.61 -5.53 -5.45
CA LEU A 19 -7.85 -6.79 -5.42
C LEU A 19 -7.26 -7.15 -6.79
N ALA A 20 -7.91 -6.73 -7.88
CA ALA A 20 -7.44 -6.96 -9.24
C ALA A 20 -6.06 -6.32 -9.53
N ALA A 21 -5.67 -5.29 -8.77
CA ALA A 21 -4.37 -4.64 -8.92
C ALA A 21 -3.23 -5.37 -8.18
N ALA A 22 -3.54 -6.32 -7.29
CA ALA A 22 -2.54 -7.03 -6.49
C ALA A 22 -1.45 -7.76 -7.30
N PRO A 23 -1.75 -8.42 -8.44
CA PRO A 23 -0.72 -9.10 -9.24
C PRO A 23 0.33 -8.14 -9.79
N ASP A 24 -0.11 -6.99 -10.31
CA ASP A 24 0.78 -5.98 -10.89
C ASP A 24 1.59 -5.29 -9.79
N ALA A 25 0.95 -4.91 -8.68
CA ALA A 25 1.63 -4.34 -7.51
C ALA A 25 2.72 -5.27 -6.95
N PHE A 26 2.44 -6.57 -6.88
CA PHE A 26 3.42 -7.57 -6.44
C PHE A 26 4.58 -7.69 -7.44
N CYS A 27 4.27 -7.69 -8.73
CA CYS A 27 5.26 -7.66 -9.80
C CYS A 27 6.19 -6.44 -9.69
N ASP A 28 5.65 -5.27 -9.40
CA ASP A 28 6.43 -4.05 -9.23
C ASP A 28 7.29 -4.05 -7.98
N LEU A 29 6.75 -4.59 -6.87
CA LEU A 29 7.50 -4.82 -5.64
C LEU A 29 8.74 -5.70 -5.88
N MET A 30 8.57 -6.82 -6.58
CA MET A 30 9.69 -7.72 -6.91
C MET A 30 10.74 -7.09 -7.83
N ARG A 31 10.38 -6.02 -8.55
CA ARG A 31 11.28 -5.27 -9.44
C ARG A 31 11.85 -4.01 -8.79
N GLY A 32 11.52 -3.73 -7.52
CA GLY A 32 11.92 -2.52 -6.82
C GLY A 32 11.33 -1.24 -7.43
N ARG A 33 10.15 -1.32 -8.05
CA ARG A 33 9.47 -0.19 -8.69
C ARG A 33 8.45 0.52 -7.79
N ASN A 34 8.27 0.05 -6.57
CA ASN A 34 7.40 0.66 -5.57
C ASN A 34 8.16 1.63 -4.65
N HIS A 35 7.43 2.53 -3.99
CA HIS A 35 7.96 3.38 -2.93
C HIS A 35 7.45 2.94 -1.56
N GLY A 36 8.36 2.76 -0.61
CA GLY A 36 7.98 2.43 0.76
C GLY A 36 7.13 1.15 0.86
N LYS A 37 5.97 1.25 1.50
CA LYS A 37 5.06 0.11 1.73
C LYS A 37 3.98 0.04 0.65
N VAL A 38 3.86 -1.12 0.01
CA VAL A 38 2.77 -1.40 -0.95
C VAL A 38 1.52 -1.81 -0.19
N VAL A 39 0.39 -1.16 -0.49
CA VAL A 39 -0.93 -1.44 0.10
C VAL A 39 -1.92 -1.69 -1.02
N VAL A 40 -2.62 -2.83 -0.98
CA VAL A 40 -3.79 -3.06 -1.84
C VAL A 40 -5.03 -2.89 -1.00
N ARG A 41 -5.80 -1.84 -1.26
CA ARG A 41 -7.06 -1.56 -0.57
C ARG A 41 -8.17 -2.43 -1.16
N VAL A 42 -8.83 -3.19 -0.28
CA VAL A 42 -9.93 -4.08 -0.63
C VAL A 42 -11.14 -3.75 0.23
N GLY A 43 -12.26 -3.42 -0.41
CA GLY A 43 -13.48 -2.98 0.29
C GLY A 43 -13.40 -1.54 0.83
N GLU A 44 -14.44 -1.18 1.60
CA GLU A 44 -14.47 -0.03 2.51
C GLU A 44 -14.19 -0.48 3.95
#